data_AF-A0A6H9L3J3-F1
#
_entry.id   AF-A0A6H9L3J3-F1
#
_cell.length_a   1.000
_cell.length_b   1.000
_cell.length_c   1.000
_cell.angle_alpha   90.00
_cell.angle_beta   90.00
_cell.angle_gamma   90.00
#
_symmetry.space_group_name_H-M   'P 1'
#
loop_
_entity.id
_entity.type
_entity.pdbx_description
1 polymer ?
#
loop_
_entity_poly.entity_id
_entity_poly.type
_entity_poly.pdbx_seq_one_letter_code
_entity_poly.pdbx_strand_id
1 'polypeptide(L)' 'MAFIDYIPLENIPEKDRVSDKDNILRIHGVHSRIMKKHYDLYRELMYSSGLLSRMQREMIAVVVSKENECHY' A
#
# COMPACT_ATOMS: atom_id res chain seq x y z
N MET A 1 -1.48 2.55 13.75
CA MET A 1 -2.50 3.62 13.55
C MET A 1 -1.77 4.90 13.20
N ALA A 2 -2.30 5.73 12.30
CA ALA A 2 -1.66 6.98 11.93
C ALA A 2 -2.18 8.18 12.72
N PHE A 3 -1.49 9.31 12.61
CA PHE A 3 -1.79 10.57 13.29
C PHE A 3 -2.79 11.46 12.51
N ILE A 4 -3.58 10.85 11.63
CA ILE A 4 -4.61 11.53 10.82
C ILE A 4 -5.92 10.77 10.91
N ASP A 5 -7.03 11.49 10.71
CA ASP A 5 -8.34 10.89 10.65
C ASP A 5 -8.51 10.02 9.41
N TYR A 6 -9.12 8.86 9.61
CA TYR A 6 -9.41 7.95 8.51
C TYR A 6 -10.75 8.31 7.89
N ILE A 7 -10.80 8.29 6.56
CA ILE A 7 -12.06 8.51 5.85
C ILE A 7 -12.89 7.22 5.87
N PRO A 8 -14.17 7.28 6.29
CA PRO A 8 -15.09 6.15 6.20
C PRO A 8 -15.25 5.63 4.75
N LEU A 9 -15.44 4.32 4.58
CA LEU A 9 -15.46 3.68 3.25
C LEU A 9 -16.59 4.22 2.36
N GLU A 10 -17.71 4.57 2.96
CA GLU A 10 -18.87 5.19 2.31
C GLU A 10 -18.52 6.51 1.61
N ASN A 11 -17.51 7.23 2.11
CA ASN A 11 -17.04 8.50 1.55
C ASN A 11 -15.97 8.31 0.46
N ILE A 12 -15.51 7.08 0.21
CA ILE A 12 -14.57 6.75 -0.86
C ILE A 12 -15.37 6.35 -2.12
N PRO A 13 -15.16 7.01 -3.28
CA PRO A 13 -15.79 6.65 -4.54
C PRO A 13 -15.56 5.18 -4.90
N GLU A 14 -16.59 4.46 -5.34
CA GLU A 14 -16.53 3.02 -5.60
C GLU A 14 -15.38 2.63 -6.55
N LYS A 15 -15.16 3.42 -7.61
CA LYS A 15 -14.07 3.22 -8.57
C LYS A 15 -12.67 3.26 -7.97
N ASP A 16 -12.49 3.92 -6.82
CA ASP A 16 -11.20 4.09 -6.15
C ASP A 16 -11.02 3.10 -4.99
N ARG A 17 -12.07 2.35 -4.61
CA ARG A 17 -11.98 1.35 -3.53
C ARG A 17 -11.04 0.21 -3.94
N VAL A 18 -10.31 -0.31 -2.96
CA VAL A 18 -9.41 -1.45 -3.08
C VAL A 18 -9.84 -2.55 -2.11
N SER A 19 -9.53 -3.79 -2.42
CA SER A 19 -9.93 -4.95 -1.61
C SER A 19 -9.17 -5.07 -0.29
N ASP A 20 -7.96 -4.51 -0.26
CA ASP A 20 -7.03 -4.59 0.86
C ASP A 20 -7.37 -3.52 1.92
N LYS A 21 -7.29 -3.93 3.18
CA LYS A 21 -7.70 -3.16 4.36
C LYS A 21 -6.51 -2.81 5.27
N ASP A 22 -5.29 -3.03 4.80
CA ASP A 22 -4.08 -2.66 5.52
C ASP A 22 -4.10 -1.16 5.87
N ASN A 23 -3.50 -0.81 7.01
CA ASN A 23 -3.59 0.57 7.51
C ASN A 23 -2.96 1.57 6.53
N ILE A 24 -1.93 1.17 5.77
CA ILE A 24 -1.32 2.02 4.74
C ILE A 24 -2.34 2.48 3.68
N LEU A 25 -3.27 1.60 3.28
CA LEU A 25 -4.31 1.97 2.31
C LEU A 25 -5.39 2.84 2.97
N ARG A 26 -5.77 2.53 4.21
CA ARG A 26 -6.75 3.33 4.95
C ARG A 26 -6.31 4.78 5.13
N ILE A 27 -5.03 5.03 5.41
CA ILE A 27 -4.50 6.40 5.57
C ILE A 27 -4.49 7.15 4.25
N HIS A 28 -4.30 6.47 3.11
CA HIS A 28 -4.35 7.09 1.79
C HIS A 28 -5.78 7.44 1.34
N GLY A 29 -6.82 7.03 2.08
CA GLY A 29 -8.22 7.33 1.79
C GLY A 29 -8.51 8.83 1.63
N VAL A 30 -7.74 9.71 2.29
CA VAL A 30 -7.79 11.17 2.11
C VAL A 30 -7.60 11.62 0.65
N HIS A 31 -6.90 10.81 -0.15
CA HIS A 31 -6.73 10.99 -1.58
C HIS A 31 -6.98 9.65 -2.32
N SER A 32 -8.25 9.21 -2.34
CA SER A 32 -8.68 7.91 -2.88
C SER A 32 -8.11 7.52 -4.25
N ARG A 33 -8.02 8.47 -5.18
CA ARG A 33 -7.43 8.22 -6.51
C ARG A 33 -5.94 7.86 -6.44
N ILE A 34 -5.20 8.46 -5.50
CA ILE A 34 -3.79 8.15 -5.25
C ILE A 34 -3.68 6.80 -4.51
N MET A 35 -4.56 6.54 -3.53
CA MET A 35 -4.65 5.24 -2.84
C MET A 35 -4.74 4.08 -3.84
N LYS A 36 -5.67 4.16 -4.80
CA LYS A 36 -5.82 3.13 -5.82
C LYS A 36 -4.56 2.95 -6.67
N LYS A 37 -3.96 4.05 -7.13
CA LYS A 37 -2.71 4.00 -7.91
C LYS A 37 -1.55 3.38 -7.11
N HIS A 38 -1.44 3.69 -5.83
CA HIS A 38 -0.45 3.10 -4.94
C HIS A 38 -0.66 1.59 -4.82
N TYR A 39 -1.89 1.15 -4.57
CA TYR A 39 -2.25 -0.26 -4.52
C TYR A 39 -1.92 -1.00 -5.82
N ASP A 40 -2.32 -0.45 -6.96
CA ASP A 40 -2.08 -1.05 -8.27
C ASP A 40 -0.58 -1.19 -8.56
N LEU A 41 0.21 -0.16 -8.24
CA LEU A 41 1.67 -0.19 -8.36
C LEU A 41 2.29 -1.25 -7.44
N TYR A 42 1.88 -1.30 -6.17
CA TYR A 42 2.38 -2.27 -5.22
C TYR A 42 2.09 -3.71 -5.68
N ARG A 43 0.86 -3.96 -6.15
CA ARG A 43 0.46 -5.26 -6.68
C ARG A 43 1.31 -5.68 -7.88
N GLU A 44 1.51 -4.77 -8.82
CA GLU A 44 2.33 -5.02 -10.01
C GLU A 44 3.77 -5.34 -9.63
N LEU A 45 4.41 -4.51 -8.80
CA LEU A 45 5.80 -4.71 -8.40
C LEU A 45 6.00 -5.97 -7.57
N MET A 46 5.07 -6.30 -6.65
CA MET A 46 5.27 -7.38 -5.68
C MET A 46 4.78 -8.73 -6.18
N TYR A 47 3.73 -8.80 -6.99
CA TYR A 47 3.06 -10.07 -7.34
C TYR A 47 3.17 -10.47 -8.81
N SER A 48 3.42 -9.55 -9.75
CA SER A 48 3.55 -9.91 -11.17
C SER A 48 4.84 -10.71 -11.43
N SER A 49 4.84 -11.53 -12.47
CA SER A 49 6.02 -12.33 -12.85
C SER A 49 7.19 -11.44 -13.23
N GLY A 50 8.42 -11.91 -12.99
CA GLY A 50 9.63 -11.17 -13.33
C GLY A 50 10.90 -11.88 -12.88
N LEU A 51 12.05 -11.22 -13.05
CA LEU A 51 13.37 -11.79 -12.74
C LEU A 51 13.60 -12.02 -11.24
N LEU A 52 12.92 -11.25 -10.39
CA LEU A 52 12.97 -11.41 -8.94
C LEU A 52 11.75 -12.18 -8.46
N SER A 53 12.00 -13.21 -7.66
CA SER A 53 10.95 -13.90 -6.90
C SER A 53 10.31 -12.97 -5.87
N ARG A 54 9.10 -13.31 -5.42
CA ARG A 54 8.43 -12.57 -4.34
C ARG A 54 9.29 -12.48 -3.07
N MET A 55 9.97 -13.56 -2.70
CA MET A 55 10.87 -13.57 -1.53
C MET A 55 12.02 -12.56 -1.67
N GLN A 56 12.62 -12.43 -2.85
CA GLN A 56 13.69 -11.45 -3.09
C GLN A 56 13.17 -10.01 -3.02
N ARG A 57 11.97 -9.75 -3.52
CA ARG A 57 11.33 -8.43 -3.44
C ARG A 57 11.04 -8.04 -1.98
N GLU A 58 10.50 -8.97 -1.20
CA GLU A 58 10.27 -8.75 0.24
C GLU A 58 11.59 -8.58 1.01
N MET A 59 12.66 -9.32 0.66
CA MET A 59 13.98 -9.13 1.26
C MET A 59 14.50 -7.70 1.05
N ILE A 60 14.35 -7.15 -0.16
CA ILE A 60 14.70 -5.75 -0.44
C ILE A 60 13.84 -4.81 0.40
N ALA A 61 12.52 -5.03 0.45
CA ALA A 61 11.60 -4.21 1.23
C ALA A 61 11.98 -4.17 2.72
N VAL A 62 12.27 -5.33 3.33
CA VAL A 62 12.65 -5.43 4.75
C VAL A 62 13.99 -4.73 5.03
N VAL A 63 15.00 -4.90 4.18
CA VAL A 63 16.29 -4.21 4.35
C VAL A 63 16.11 -2.70 4.24
N VAL A 64 15.41 -2.22 3.20
CA VAL A 64 15.16 -0.78 3.02
C VAL A 64 14.34 -0.20 4.18
N SER A 65 13.33 -0.91 4.68
CA SER A 65 12.56 -0.47 5.85
C SER A 65 13.43 -0.41 7.10
N LYS A 66 14.31 -1.40 7.31
CA LYS A 66 15.23 -1.42 8.45
C LYS A 66 16.22 -0.26 8.42
N GLU A 67 16.83 0.01 7.27
CA GLU A 67 17.77 1.13 7.09
C GLU A 67 17.09 2.50 7.27
N ASN A 68 15.79 2.61 6.98
CA ASN A 68 15.02 3.83 7.18
C ASN A 68 14.28 3.90 8.52
N GLU A 69 14.51 2.94 9.43
CA GLU A 69 13.82 2.85 10.73
C GLU A 69 12.29 2.88 10.60
N CYS A 70 11.76 2.36 9.50
CA CYS A 70 10.33 2.31 9.22
C CYS A 70 9.68 1.16 10.00
N HIS A 71 8.91 1.49 11.04
CA HIS A 71 8.36 0.50 11.97
C HIS A 71 7.12 -0.25 11.48
N TYR A 72 6.30 0.39 10.65
CA TYR A 72 5.04 -0.18 10.16
C TYR A 72 5.27 -1.49 9.40
#